data_AF-A0A9P6K5P1-F1
#
_entry.id   AF-A0A9P6K5P1-F1
#
_cell.length_a   1.000
_cell.length_b   1.000
_cell.length_c   1.000
_cell.angle_alpha   90.00
_cell.angle_beta   90.00
_cell.angle_gamma   90.00
#
_symmetry.space_group_name_H-M   'P 1'
#
loop_
_entity.id
_entity.type
_entity.pdbx_description
1 polymer ?
#
loop_
_entity_poly.entity_id
_entity_poly.type
_entity_poly.pdbx_seq_one_letter_code
_entity_poly.pdbx_strand_id
1 'polypeptide(L)'
;MALVAFNAAMVAYAGVQVKQASDILVRTEGTNTLANMILSIFALNPSATPYHASKPYEIAVLALMVIFASGFAVIAYKLYKEFGWSIYKKIGADLAMRDMYKIYQIFIMILKFDIFFQLGFSAQFISVIVLAYNSTIDEDKGGPTPAAQVAFRNVLIIHLVLSVGACIVLPVLAWRGLKRESKYSMAAFICGGVGTLVYNIIKLNQVFVDPERFAGANKFLTFFLILNLLLGVVTLYLAWQCTKNFNNGLNAHIGKVSGTNIYPMESVSGPSKRWSIE
;
A
#
# COMPACT_ATOMS: atom_id res chain seq x y z
N MET A 1 -7.66 5.22 -14.02
CA MET A 1 -8.92 5.11 -13.25
C MET A 1 -8.69 4.62 -11.81
N ALA A 2 -8.16 3.41 -11.56
CA ALA A 2 -7.93 2.91 -10.19
C ALA A 2 -7.02 3.80 -9.32
N LEU A 3 -5.96 4.38 -9.89
CA LEU A 3 -5.07 5.33 -9.20
C LEU A 3 -5.76 6.63 -8.78
N VAL A 4 -6.74 7.09 -9.56
CA VAL A 4 -7.50 8.30 -9.24
C VAL A 4 -8.49 8.00 -8.11
N ALA A 5 -9.15 6.85 -8.14
CA ALA A 5 -10.02 6.40 -7.06
C ALA A 5 -9.24 6.20 -5.75
N PHE A 6 -8.03 5.65 -5.83
CA PHE A 6 -7.13 5.53 -4.68
C PHE A 6 -6.69 6.90 -4.12
N ASN A 7 -6.28 7.84 -4.99
CA ASN A 7 -5.93 9.19 -4.53
C ASN A 7 -7.13 9.93 -3.91
N ALA A 8 -8.34 9.73 -4.44
CA ALA A 8 -9.56 10.27 -3.84
C ALA A 8 -9.84 9.65 -2.46
N ALA A 9 -9.62 8.34 -2.30
CA ALA A 9 -9.72 7.67 -1.02
C ALA A 9 -8.68 8.18 0.00
N MET A 10 -7.47 8.51 -0.47
CA MET A 10 -6.42 9.11 0.37
C MET A 10 -6.76 10.54 0.83
N VAL A 11 -7.40 11.33 -0.03
CA VAL A 11 -7.93 12.66 0.35
C VAL A 11 -9.04 12.54 1.40
N ALA A 12 -9.98 11.62 1.19
CA ALA A 12 -11.05 11.35 2.16
C ALA A 12 -10.47 10.88 3.50
N TYR A 13 -9.45 10.01 3.45
CA TYR A 13 -8.72 9.55 4.63
C TYR A 13 -8.05 10.69 5.39
N ALA A 14 -7.35 11.58 4.70
CA ALA A 14 -6.74 12.75 5.33
C ALA A 14 -7.80 13.60 6.06
N GLY A 15 -9.02 13.72 5.49
CA GLY A 15 -10.12 14.49 6.12
C GLY A 15 -10.57 13.91 7.45
N VAL A 16 -10.58 12.57 7.56
CA VAL A 16 -10.85 11.89 8.82
C VAL A 16 -9.68 12.08 9.80
N GLN A 17 -8.43 12.13 9.31
CA GLN A 17 -7.21 12.33 10.11
C GLN A 17 -7.20 13.63 10.90
N VAL A 18 -7.63 14.73 10.29
CA VAL A 18 -7.75 16.05 10.92
C VAL A 18 -8.69 16.03 12.13
N LYS A 19 -9.84 15.36 12.02
CA LYS A 19 -10.77 15.25 13.16
C LYS A 19 -10.15 14.52 14.35
N GLN A 20 -9.45 13.42 14.08
CA GLN A 20 -8.89 12.57 15.13
C GLN A 20 -7.63 13.15 15.78
N ALA A 21 -6.76 13.83 15.00
CA ALA A 21 -5.63 14.57 15.57
C ALA A 21 -6.12 15.65 16.55
N SER A 22 -7.22 16.33 16.20
CA SER A 22 -7.84 17.32 17.08
C SER A 22 -8.43 16.71 18.37
N ASP A 23 -9.01 15.51 18.32
CA ASP A 23 -9.54 14.81 19.51
C ASP A 23 -8.42 14.35 20.48
N ILE A 24 -7.26 13.94 19.95
CA ILE A 24 -6.09 13.54 20.77
C ILE A 24 -5.50 14.75 21.48
N LEU A 25 -5.42 15.90 20.80
CA LEU A 25 -4.85 17.12 21.37
C LEU A 25 -5.70 17.71 22.50
N VAL A 26 -7.04 17.69 22.37
CA VAL A 26 -7.96 18.11 23.46
C VAL A 26 -7.81 17.22 24.71
N ARG A 27 -7.54 15.92 24.52
CA ARG A 27 -7.32 14.99 25.64
C ARG A 27 -5.95 15.13 26.32
N THR A 28 -5.00 15.83 25.71
CA THR A 28 -3.59 15.89 26.17
C THR A 28 -3.25 17.15 26.98
N GLU A 29 -4.19 18.10 27.15
CA GLU A 29 -3.96 19.38 27.87
C GLU A 29 -3.54 19.24 29.36
N GLY A 30 -3.49 18.02 29.93
CA GLY A 30 -3.13 17.78 31.33
C GLY A 30 -1.80 17.06 31.61
N THR A 31 -1.00 16.64 30.61
CA THR A 31 0.19 15.79 30.87
C THR A 31 1.49 16.45 30.42
N ASN A 32 2.37 16.73 31.39
CA ASN A 32 3.68 17.36 31.18
C ASN A 32 4.73 16.32 30.83
N THR A 33 4.95 15.99 29.56
CA THR A 33 6.23 15.44 29.06
C THR A 33 6.18 15.18 27.55
N LEU A 34 7.17 15.69 26.81
CA LEU A 34 7.41 15.52 25.36
C LEU A 34 6.36 16.08 24.39
N ALA A 35 5.06 15.88 24.62
CA ALA A 35 4.00 16.45 23.80
C ALA A 35 4.03 17.98 23.80
N ASN A 36 4.25 18.59 24.97
CA ASN A 36 4.40 20.04 25.12
C ASN A 36 5.68 20.58 24.46
N MET A 37 6.75 19.79 24.36
CA MET A 37 7.98 20.17 23.66
C MET A 37 7.82 20.12 22.13
N ILE A 38 7.12 19.12 21.60
CA ILE A 38 6.80 19.06 20.17
C ILE A 38 5.83 20.19 19.81
N LEU A 39 4.80 20.43 20.64
CA LEU A 39 3.86 21.54 20.49
C LEU A 39 4.55 22.91 20.57
N SER A 40 5.55 23.12 21.44
CA SER A 40 6.28 24.39 21.52
C SER A 40 7.19 24.67 20.33
N ILE A 41 7.64 23.64 19.60
CA ILE A 41 8.40 23.81 18.35
C ILE A 41 7.48 24.29 17.20
N PHE A 42 6.20 23.91 17.23
CA PHE A 42 5.20 24.34 16.25
C PHE A 42 4.39 25.58 16.68
N ALA A 43 4.50 26.01 17.95
CA ALA A 43 3.84 27.20 18.47
C ALA A 43 4.59 28.47 18.05
N LEU A 44 4.24 29.05 16.90
CA LEU A 44 4.63 30.41 16.54
C LEU A 44 3.98 31.50 17.43
N ASN A 45 3.14 31.12 18.40
CA ASN A 45 2.53 32.02 19.37
C ASN A 45 2.39 31.31 20.74
N PRO A 46 3.04 31.81 21.81
CA PRO A 46 3.03 31.18 23.14
C PRO A 46 1.69 31.30 23.90
N SER A 47 0.64 31.85 23.28
CA SER A 47 -0.66 32.12 23.89
C SER A 47 -1.86 31.40 23.23
N ALA A 48 -1.63 30.62 22.16
CA ALA A 48 -2.69 29.80 21.58
C ALA A 48 -2.72 28.42 22.25
N THR A 49 -3.89 27.97 22.70
CA THR A 49 -4.05 26.61 23.23
C THR A 49 -3.55 25.57 22.21
N PRO A 50 -2.95 24.44 22.64
CA PRO A 50 -2.37 23.42 21.75
C PRO A 50 -3.29 22.99 20.59
N TYR A 51 -4.59 22.99 20.84
CA TYR A 51 -5.64 22.68 19.87
C TYR A 51 -5.69 23.65 18.67
N HIS A 52 -5.39 24.94 18.88
CA HIS A 52 -5.44 25.94 17.83
C HIS A 52 -4.14 26.00 16.99
N ALA A 53 -3.03 25.44 17.50
CA ALA A 53 -1.75 25.45 16.80
C ALA A 53 -1.64 24.38 15.68
N SER A 54 -2.26 23.19 15.83
CA SER A 54 -2.15 22.11 14.83
C SER A 54 -3.14 22.20 13.66
N LYS A 55 -4.33 22.79 13.91
CA LYS A 55 -5.42 22.98 12.93
C LYS A 55 -4.98 23.53 11.57
N PRO A 56 -4.14 24.59 11.47
CA PRO A 56 -3.74 25.12 10.17
C PRO A 56 -2.86 24.16 9.37
N TYR A 57 -1.99 23.38 10.03
CA TYR A 57 -1.13 22.40 9.37
C TYR A 57 -1.94 21.23 8.81
N GLU A 58 -2.92 20.75 9.58
CA GLU A 58 -3.85 19.70 9.16
C GLU A 58 -4.66 20.10 7.92
N ILE A 59 -5.19 21.33 7.89
CA ILE A 59 -5.92 21.89 6.74
C ILE A 59 -4.99 22.11 5.54
N ALA A 60 -3.76 22.55 5.77
CA ALA A 60 -2.77 22.70 4.70
C ALA A 60 -2.44 21.36 4.02
N VAL A 61 -2.27 20.29 4.81
CA VAL A 61 -2.03 18.94 4.27
C VAL A 61 -3.23 18.44 3.46
N LEU A 62 -4.47 18.71 3.92
CA LEU A 62 -5.68 18.39 3.14
C LEU A 62 -5.73 19.11 1.81
N ALA A 63 -5.51 20.43 1.82
CA ALA A 63 -5.53 21.24 0.61
C ALA A 63 -4.47 20.76 -0.38
N LEU A 64 -3.26 20.46 0.11
CA LEU A 64 -2.17 19.94 -0.70
C LEU A 64 -2.52 18.58 -1.33
N MET A 65 -3.08 17.65 -0.54
CA MET A 65 -3.55 16.35 -1.01
C MET A 65 -4.59 16.48 -2.13
N VAL A 66 -5.56 17.40 -1.99
CA VAL A 66 -6.61 17.63 -3.01
C VAL A 66 -6.00 18.17 -4.31
N ILE A 67 -5.05 19.11 -4.21
CA ILE A 67 -4.36 19.69 -5.37
C ILE A 67 -3.56 18.60 -6.10
N PHE A 68 -2.78 17.80 -5.39
CA PHE A 68 -2.02 16.72 -6.02
C PHE A 68 -2.92 15.61 -6.58
N ALA A 69 -3.98 15.23 -5.88
CA ALA A 69 -4.93 14.22 -6.35
C ALA A 69 -5.64 14.65 -7.64
N SER A 70 -6.08 15.91 -7.72
CA SER A 70 -6.71 16.48 -8.93
C SER A 70 -5.71 16.60 -10.08
N GLY A 71 -4.47 17.06 -9.82
CA GLY A 71 -3.40 17.06 -10.82
C GLY A 71 -3.11 15.67 -11.38
N PHE A 72 -3.02 14.66 -10.50
CA PHE A 72 -2.84 13.27 -10.92
C PHE A 72 -4.04 12.73 -11.72
N ALA A 73 -5.26 13.15 -11.39
CA ALA A 73 -6.47 12.76 -12.12
C ALA A 73 -6.46 13.29 -13.56
N VAL A 74 -6.06 14.54 -13.75
CA VAL A 74 -5.94 15.15 -15.09
C VAL A 74 -4.89 14.43 -15.93
N ILE A 75 -3.72 14.14 -15.34
CA ILE A 75 -2.65 13.40 -16.02
C ILE A 75 -3.13 11.98 -16.38
N ALA A 76 -3.75 11.28 -15.43
CA ALA A 76 -4.28 9.93 -15.65
C ALA A 76 -5.36 9.90 -16.74
N TYR A 77 -6.20 10.94 -16.85
CA TYR A 77 -7.20 11.06 -17.91
C TYR A 77 -6.57 11.24 -19.29
N LYS A 78 -5.60 12.16 -19.42
CA LYS A 78 -4.85 12.33 -20.68
C LYS A 78 -4.14 11.04 -21.10
N LEU A 79 -3.51 10.38 -20.13
CA LEU A 79 -2.76 9.15 -20.34
C LEU A 79 -3.67 7.98 -20.76
N TYR A 80 -4.87 7.89 -20.19
CA TYR A 80 -5.88 6.90 -20.61
C TYR A 80 -6.33 7.11 -22.05
N LYS A 81 -6.54 8.37 -22.46
CA LYS A 81 -6.99 8.68 -23.83
C LYS A 81 -5.92 8.32 -24.86
N GLU A 82 -4.65 8.64 -24.58
CA GLU A 82 -3.53 8.38 -25.48
C GLU A 82 -3.22 6.88 -25.60
N PHE A 83 -3.15 6.17 -24.47
CA PHE A 83 -2.87 4.73 -24.47
C PHE A 83 -4.06 3.89 -24.90
N GLY A 84 -5.30 4.28 -24.56
CA GLY A 84 -6.51 3.57 -24.98
C GLY A 84 -6.65 3.51 -26.50
N TRP A 85 -6.32 4.62 -27.18
CA TRP A 85 -6.36 4.69 -28.64
C TRP A 85 -5.20 3.93 -29.31
N SER A 86 -3.99 3.99 -28.73
CA SER A 86 -2.81 3.24 -29.21
C SER A 86 -2.96 1.72 -29.04
N ILE A 87 -3.50 1.27 -27.91
CA ILE A 87 -3.83 -0.13 -27.59
C ILE A 87 -4.91 -0.67 -28.53
N TYR A 88 -5.95 0.13 -28.80
CA TYR A 88 -7.02 -0.25 -29.74
C TYR A 88 -6.48 -0.57 -31.14
N LYS A 89 -5.55 0.26 -31.66
CA LYS A 89 -4.97 0.05 -32.99
C LYS A 89 -3.98 -1.12 -33.09
N LYS A 90 -3.29 -1.48 -32.00
CA LYS A 90 -2.20 -2.47 -32.05
C LYS A 90 -2.64 -3.93 -31.77
N ILE A 91 -3.79 -4.16 -31.13
CA ILE A 91 -4.15 -5.49 -30.58
C ILE A 91 -5.23 -6.21 -31.40
N GLY A 92 -5.46 -5.82 -32.65
CA GLY A 92 -6.53 -6.37 -33.49
C GLY A 92 -6.46 -7.86 -33.87
N ALA A 93 -5.42 -8.62 -33.50
CA ALA A 93 -5.20 -9.96 -34.05
C ALA A 93 -5.18 -11.14 -33.04
N ASP A 94 -5.03 -10.93 -31.74
CA ASP A 94 -5.08 -12.02 -30.74
C ASP A 94 -5.72 -11.55 -29.42
N LEU A 95 -6.91 -12.08 -29.13
CA LEU A 95 -7.69 -11.75 -27.93
C LEU A 95 -7.15 -12.44 -26.67
N ALA A 96 -6.59 -13.64 -26.80
CA ALA A 96 -6.14 -14.43 -25.65
C ALA A 96 -4.92 -13.77 -24.98
N MET A 97 -3.91 -13.40 -25.78
CA MET A 97 -2.71 -12.72 -25.26
C MET A 97 -3.03 -11.36 -24.63
N ARG A 98 -4.02 -10.65 -25.17
CA ARG A 98 -4.51 -9.39 -24.61
C ARG A 98 -5.05 -9.57 -23.20
N ASP A 99 -5.86 -10.59 -22.97
CA ASP A 99 -6.51 -10.81 -21.68
C ASP A 99 -5.51 -11.29 -20.63
N MET A 100 -4.53 -12.10 -21.04
CA MET A 100 -3.38 -12.47 -20.21
C MET A 100 -2.54 -11.25 -19.79
N TYR A 101 -2.26 -10.33 -20.71
CA TYR A 101 -1.51 -9.10 -20.42
C TYR A 101 -2.29 -8.12 -19.53
N LYS A 102 -3.62 -8.04 -19.69
CA LYS A 102 -4.48 -7.25 -18.79
C LYS A 102 -4.40 -7.78 -17.36
N ILE A 103 -4.53 -9.09 -17.16
CA ILE A 103 -4.45 -9.70 -15.82
C ILE A 103 -3.08 -9.41 -15.18
N TYR A 104 -1.99 -9.56 -15.96
CA TYR A 104 -0.64 -9.20 -15.53
C TYR A 104 -0.52 -7.74 -15.07
N GLN A 105 -1.03 -6.79 -15.86
CA GLN A 105 -0.97 -5.37 -15.53
C GLN A 105 -1.84 -5.03 -14.31
N ILE A 106 -3.04 -5.61 -14.22
CA ILE A 106 -3.94 -5.43 -13.07
C ILE A 106 -3.29 -5.98 -11.79
N PHE A 107 -2.65 -7.15 -11.86
CA PHE A 107 -1.91 -7.72 -10.74
C PHE A 107 -0.80 -6.79 -10.25
N ILE A 108 0.08 -6.31 -11.14
CA ILE A 108 1.16 -5.38 -10.76
C ILE A 108 0.62 -4.07 -10.21
N MET A 109 -0.50 -3.58 -10.75
CA MET A 109 -1.14 -2.37 -10.27
C MET A 109 -1.67 -2.56 -8.84
N ILE A 110 -2.38 -3.66 -8.58
CA ILE A 110 -2.91 -3.97 -7.24
C ILE A 110 -1.77 -4.22 -6.26
N LEU A 111 -0.71 -4.92 -6.66
CA LEU A 111 0.48 -5.15 -5.83
C LEU A 111 1.13 -3.82 -5.38
N LYS A 112 1.13 -2.77 -6.21
CA LYS A 112 1.64 -1.45 -5.82
C LYS A 112 0.76 -0.77 -4.77
N PHE A 113 -0.56 -0.89 -4.87
CA PHE A 113 -1.48 -0.38 -3.85
C PHE A 113 -1.40 -1.18 -2.55
N ASP A 114 -1.26 -2.50 -2.66
CA ASP A 114 -1.10 -3.42 -1.52
C ASP A 114 0.09 -3.01 -0.64
N ILE A 115 1.26 -2.75 -1.25
CA ILE A 115 2.45 -2.25 -0.55
C ILE A 115 2.16 -0.91 0.15
N PHE A 116 1.43 0.00 -0.50
CA PHE A 116 1.11 1.28 0.10
C PHE A 116 0.25 1.13 1.36
N PHE A 117 -0.82 0.35 1.30
CA PHE A 117 -1.71 0.15 2.44
C PHE A 117 -1.02 -0.65 3.56
N GLN A 118 -0.17 -1.62 3.20
CA GLN A 118 0.64 -2.36 4.16
C GLN A 118 1.66 -1.45 4.87
N LEU A 119 2.31 -0.53 4.15
CA LEU A 119 3.20 0.47 4.75
C LEU A 119 2.44 1.45 5.65
N GLY A 120 1.27 1.93 5.21
CA GLY A 120 0.44 2.83 6.02
C GLY A 120 -0.03 2.18 7.32
N PHE A 121 -0.49 0.93 7.25
CA PHE A 121 -0.79 0.13 8.43
C PHE A 121 0.43 -0.02 9.34
N SER A 122 1.60 -0.34 8.77
CA SER A 122 2.81 -0.53 9.57
C SER A 122 3.25 0.74 10.29
N ALA A 123 3.23 1.90 9.62
CA ALA A 123 3.57 3.18 10.21
C ALA A 123 2.62 3.55 11.37
N GLN A 124 1.30 3.38 11.16
CA GLN A 124 0.30 3.62 12.20
C GLN A 124 0.48 2.68 13.40
N PHE A 125 0.69 1.39 13.14
CA PHE A 125 0.87 0.40 14.20
C PHE A 125 2.11 0.72 15.05
N ILE A 126 3.24 1.09 14.42
CA ILE A 126 4.45 1.51 15.14
C ILE A 126 4.19 2.76 15.97
N SER A 127 3.52 3.77 15.41
CA SER A 127 3.21 5.02 16.12
C SER A 127 2.41 4.78 17.40
N VAL A 128 1.37 3.93 17.34
CA VAL A 128 0.53 3.61 18.50
C VAL A 128 1.30 2.82 19.55
N ILE A 129 2.14 1.89 19.10
CA ILE A 129 3.00 1.09 19.98
C ILE A 129 3.97 2.04 20.71
N VAL A 130 4.69 2.92 20.03
CA VAL A 130 5.58 3.92 20.66
C VAL A 130 4.83 4.83 21.65
N LEU A 131 3.62 5.30 21.30
CA LEU A 131 2.80 6.10 22.20
C LEU A 131 2.42 5.32 23.48
N ALA A 132 2.00 4.07 23.32
CA ALA A 132 1.64 3.19 24.43
C ALA A 132 2.84 2.86 25.34
N TYR A 133 4.07 2.86 24.80
CA TYR A 133 5.27 2.75 25.62
C TYR A 133 5.52 4.01 26.45
N ASN A 134 5.41 5.19 25.83
CA ASN A 134 5.62 6.46 26.54
C ASN A 134 4.58 6.69 27.64
N SER A 135 3.33 6.28 27.44
CA SER A 135 2.28 6.36 28.48
C SER A 135 2.48 5.42 29.66
N THR A 136 3.40 4.45 29.57
CA THR A 136 3.77 3.59 30.71
C THR A 136 4.90 4.17 31.55
N ILE A 137 5.52 5.26 31.10
CA ILE A 137 6.50 6.04 31.85
C ILE A 137 5.74 7.09 32.67
N ASP A 138 4.92 6.65 33.61
CA ASP A 138 4.43 7.53 34.68
C ASP A 138 5.56 7.68 35.71
N GLU A 139 5.94 8.92 36.02
CA GLU A 139 6.98 9.26 37.02
C GLU A 139 6.69 8.65 38.40
N ASP A 140 5.41 8.38 38.71
CA ASP A 140 4.93 7.88 40.00
C ASP A 140 5.05 6.33 40.16
N LYS A 141 5.28 5.59 39.06
CA LYS A 141 5.34 4.10 39.06
C LYS A 141 6.72 3.51 38.78
N GLY A 142 7.77 4.33 38.69
CA GLY A 142 9.14 3.84 38.48
C GLY A 142 9.44 3.35 37.05
N GLY A 143 8.63 3.78 36.06
CA GLY A 143 8.79 3.40 34.66
C GLY A 143 8.32 1.96 34.33
N PRO A 144 8.33 1.59 33.04
CA PRO A 144 7.87 0.28 32.60
C PRO A 144 8.75 -0.83 33.19
N THR A 145 8.11 -1.85 33.78
CA THR A 145 8.80 -3.03 34.32
C THR A 145 9.71 -3.65 33.26
N PRO A 146 10.87 -4.23 33.65
CA PRO A 146 11.79 -4.86 32.69
C PRO A 146 11.11 -5.90 31.79
N ALA A 147 10.11 -6.62 32.31
CA ALA A 147 9.30 -7.57 31.55
C ALA A 147 8.45 -6.89 30.45
N ALA A 148 7.84 -5.74 30.74
CA ALA A 148 7.04 -4.99 29.76
C ALA A 148 7.92 -4.40 28.63
N GLN A 149 9.12 -3.93 28.96
CA GLN A 149 10.08 -3.42 27.97
C GLN A 149 10.52 -4.50 26.97
N VAL A 150 10.76 -5.73 27.46
CA VAL A 150 11.11 -6.88 26.61
C VAL A 150 9.94 -7.26 25.69
N ALA A 151 8.72 -7.32 26.23
CA ALA A 151 7.52 -7.62 25.44
C ALA A 151 7.30 -6.58 24.33
N PHE A 152 7.47 -5.30 24.65
CA PHE A 152 7.38 -4.20 23.69
C PHE A 152 8.36 -4.34 22.53
N ARG A 153 9.65 -4.52 22.88
CA ARG A 153 10.73 -4.68 21.90
C ARG A 153 10.48 -5.86 20.98
N ASN A 154 10.03 -7.00 21.53
CA ASN A 154 9.75 -8.20 20.75
C ASN A 154 8.61 -7.97 19.74
N VAL A 155 7.52 -7.33 20.15
CA VAL A 155 6.39 -7.02 19.25
C VAL A 155 6.82 -6.10 18.12
N LEU A 156 7.64 -5.08 18.42
CA LEU A 156 8.15 -4.14 17.42
C LEU A 156 9.06 -4.84 16.41
N ILE A 157 10.04 -5.62 16.87
CA ILE A 157 10.97 -6.34 15.99
C ILE A 157 10.20 -7.32 15.09
N ILE A 158 9.27 -8.10 15.65
CA ILE A 158 8.46 -9.06 14.88
C ILE A 158 7.64 -8.33 13.81
N HIS A 159 6.98 -7.22 14.18
CA HIS A 159 6.21 -6.42 13.23
C HIS A 159 7.09 -5.82 12.14
N LEU A 160 8.26 -5.28 12.48
CA LEU A 160 9.19 -4.70 11.53
C LEU A 160 9.65 -5.75 10.50
N VAL A 161 10.05 -6.93 10.95
CA VAL A 161 10.51 -8.02 10.07
C VAL A 161 9.39 -8.47 9.14
N LEU A 162 8.17 -8.68 9.66
CA LEU A 162 7.02 -9.09 8.86
C LEU A 162 6.59 -8.01 7.85
N SER A 163 6.57 -6.74 8.26
CA SER A 163 6.22 -5.62 7.39
C SER A 163 7.25 -5.41 6.29
N VAL A 164 8.55 -5.49 6.59
CA VAL A 164 9.61 -5.43 5.57
C VAL A 164 9.53 -6.63 4.62
N GLY A 165 9.27 -7.82 5.15
CA GLY A 165 9.03 -9.03 4.35
C GLY A 165 7.86 -8.86 3.38
N ALA A 166 6.72 -8.37 3.87
CA ALA A 166 5.52 -8.15 3.08
C ALA A 166 5.70 -7.04 2.02
N CYS A 167 6.36 -5.92 2.37
CA CYS A 167 6.48 -4.77 1.48
C CYS A 167 7.62 -4.87 0.46
N ILE A 168 8.65 -5.68 0.71
CA ILE A 168 9.83 -5.76 -0.16
C ILE A 168 10.02 -7.18 -0.69
N VAL A 169 10.11 -8.18 0.19
CA VAL A 169 10.47 -9.55 -0.21
C VAL A 169 9.37 -10.17 -1.08
N LEU A 170 8.11 -10.07 -0.66
CA LEU A 170 6.99 -10.64 -1.43
C LEU A 170 6.84 -9.99 -2.82
N PRO A 171 6.84 -8.65 -2.98
CA PRO A 171 6.78 -8.02 -4.30
C PRO A 171 7.96 -8.37 -5.21
N VAL A 172 9.17 -8.51 -4.65
CA VAL A 172 10.35 -8.95 -5.42
C VAL A 172 10.17 -10.40 -5.89
N LEU A 173 9.66 -11.30 -5.03
CA LEU A 173 9.35 -12.68 -5.39
C LEU A 173 8.25 -12.77 -6.45
N ALA A 174 7.21 -11.93 -6.34
CA ALA A 174 6.18 -11.81 -7.37
C ALA A 174 6.82 -11.35 -8.68
N TRP A 175 7.51 -10.21 -8.71
CA TRP A 175 8.15 -9.69 -9.93
C TRP A 175 9.09 -10.71 -10.58
N ARG A 176 9.91 -11.38 -9.78
CA ARG A 176 10.82 -12.44 -10.26
C ARG A 176 10.05 -13.65 -10.79
N GLY A 177 8.98 -14.04 -10.12
CA GLY A 177 8.09 -15.13 -10.53
C GLY A 177 7.38 -14.85 -11.84
N LEU A 178 6.89 -13.63 -12.03
CA LEU A 178 6.26 -13.21 -13.28
C LEU A 178 7.28 -13.10 -14.43
N LYS A 179 8.47 -12.52 -14.21
CA LYS A 179 9.49 -12.35 -15.26
C LYS A 179 10.13 -13.67 -15.71
N ARG A 180 10.31 -14.62 -14.79
CA ARG A 180 10.90 -15.94 -15.09
C ARG A 180 9.86 -17.03 -15.30
N GLU A 181 8.57 -16.71 -15.29
CA GLU A 181 7.45 -17.68 -15.27
C GLU A 181 7.68 -18.83 -14.26
N SER A 182 8.29 -18.51 -13.12
CA SER A 182 8.71 -19.51 -12.14
C SER A 182 7.57 -19.85 -11.20
N LYS A 183 7.01 -21.06 -11.37
CA LYS A 183 5.96 -21.61 -10.48
C LYS A 183 6.38 -21.58 -9.01
N TYR A 184 7.65 -21.88 -8.70
CA TYR A 184 8.16 -21.87 -7.33
C TYR A 184 8.16 -20.48 -6.69
N SER A 185 8.63 -19.45 -7.41
CA SER A 185 8.66 -18.07 -6.89
C SER A 185 7.26 -17.52 -6.65
N MET A 186 6.32 -17.90 -7.52
CA MET A 186 4.93 -17.48 -7.41
C MET A 186 4.17 -18.26 -6.33
N ALA A 187 4.46 -19.55 -6.16
CA ALA A 187 3.95 -20.34 -5.03
C ALA A 187 4.46 -19.78 -3.69
N ALA A 188 5.74 -19.43 -3.60
CA ALA A 188 6.31 -18.77 -2.41
C ALA A 188 5.62 -17.43 -2.12
N PHE A 189 5.32 -16.63 -3.16
CA PHE A 189 4.54 -15.40 -3.00
C PHE A 189 3.13 -15.67 -2.47
N ILE A 190 2.42 -16.66 -3.00
CA ILE A 190 1.06 -17.02 -2.55
C ILE A 190 1.10 -17.50 -1.09
N CYS A 191 2.01 -18.40 -0.73
CA CYS A 191 2.17 -18.86 0.65
C CYS A 191 2.51 -17.72 1.61
N GLY A 192 3.44 -16.84 1.22
CA GLY A 192 3.80 -15.65 1.99
C GLY A 192 2.64 -14.68 2.15
N GLY A 193 1.86 -14.45 1.09
CA GLY A 193 0.69 -13.58 1.12
C GLY A 193 -0.44 -14.12 2.00
N VAL A 194 -0.66 -15.45 2.02
CA VAL A 194 -1.57 -16.07 3.00
C VAL A 194 -1.07 -15.84 4.43
N GLY A 195 0.24 -15.97 4.67
CA GLY A 195 0.85 -15.64 5.96
C GLY A 195 0.62 -14.19 6.37
N THR A 196 0.78 -13.25 5.44
CA THR A 196 0.48 -11.82 5.67
C THR A 196 -1.00 -11.58 5.97
N LEU A 197 -1.92 -12.27 5.29
CA LEU A 197 -3.35 -12.19 5.62
C LEU A 197 -3.65 -12.69 7.02
N VAL A 198 -3.12 -13.85 7.42
CA VAL A 198 -3.29 -14.39 8.78
C VAL A 198 -2.73 -13.42 9.82
N TYR A 199 -1.56 -12.85 9.57
CA TYR A 199 -0.97 -11.84 10.45
C TYR A 199 -1.88 -10.61 10.60
N ASN A 200 -2.40 -10.10 9.49
CA ASN A 200 -3.32 -8.97 9.50
C ASN A 200 -4.61 -9.32 10.28
N ILE A 201 -5.18 -10.53 10.12
CA ILE A 201 -6.35 -10.97 10.92
C ILE A 201 -6.04 -10.99 12.42
N ILE A 202 -4.88 -11.52 12.83
CA ILE A 202 -4.48 -11.53 14.24
C ILE A 202 -4.38 -10.09 14.79
N LYS A 203 -3.80 -9.16 14.01
CA LYS A 203 -3.71 -7.76 14.40
C LYS A 203 -5.06 -7.05 14.44
N LEU A 204 -5.97 -7.38 13.54
CA LEU A 204 -7.35 -6.91 13.58
C LEU A 204 -8.01 -7.33 14.90
N ASN A 205 -7.87 -8.60 15.28
CA ASN A 205 -8.44 -9.11 16.52
C ASN A 205 -7.84 -8.42 17.76
N GLN A 206 -6.53 -8.18 17.78
CA GLN A 206 -5.87 -7.45 18.89
C GLN A 206 -6.45 -6.05 19.11
N VAL A 207 -6.84 -5.37 18.03
CA VAL A 207 -7.40 -4.02 18.10
C VAL A 207 -8.83 -4.02 18.64
N PHE A 208 -9.59 -5.09 18.36
CA PHE A 208 -10.94 -5.25 18.88
C PHE A 208 -10.98 -5.73 20.34
N VAL A 209 -10.04 -6.57 20.75
CA VAL A 209 -9.99 -7.12 22.13
C VAL A 209 -9.54 -6.06 23.13
N ASP A 210 -8.52 -5.25 22.79
CA ASP A 210 -7.96 -4.25 23.71
C ASP A 210 -8.09 -2.81 23.16
N PRO A 211 -9.31 -2.28 22.98
CA PRO A 211 -9.52 -0.98 22.34
C PRO A 211 -8.91 0.19 23.14
N GLU A 212 -8.75 0.06 24.45
CA GLU A 212 -8.15 1.09 25.31
C GLU A 212 -6.66 1.28 25.03
N ARG A 213 -5.95 0.19 24.69
CA ARG A 213 -4.52 0.21 24.40
C ARG A 213 -4.18 0.96 23.11
N PHE A 214 -5.14 1.03 22.18
CA PHE A 214 -4.98 1.66 20.88
C PHE A 214 -5.79 2.97 20.77
N ALA A 215 -6.30 3.48 21.91
CA ALA A 215 -7.14 4.67 21.98
C ALA A 215 -6.56 5.86 21.21
N GLY A 216 -7.39 6.50 20.37
CA GLY A 216 -6.99 7.58 19.47
C GLY A 216 -6.64 7.14 18.05
N ALA A 217 -6.23 5.88 17.83
CA ALA A 217 -5.88 5.36 16.50
C ALA A 217 -6.72 4.16 16.04
N ASN A 218 -7.53 3.56 16.93
CA ASN A 218 -8.41 2.41 16.67
C ASN A 218 -9.14 2.48 15.32
N LYS A 219 -9.77 3.62 15.05
CA LYS A 219 -10.62 3.80 13.87
C LYS A 219 -9.81 3.75 12.57
N PHE A 220 -8.65 4.40 12.53
CA PHE A 220 -7.77 4.36 11.36
C PHE A 220 -7.09 3.03 11.17
N LEU A 221 -6.58 2.49 12.27
CA LEU A 221 -5.85 1.24 12.26
C LEU A 221 -6.77 0.12 11.76
N THR A 222 -8.03 0.07 12.24
CA THR A 222 -9.05 -0.87 11.76
C THR A 222 -9.39 -0.65 10.28
N PHE A 223 -9.56 0.60 9.84
CA PHE A 223 -9.84 0.91 8.43
C PHE A 223 -8.71 0.44 7.50
N PHE A 224 -7.46 0.74 7.84
CA PHE A 224 -6.29 0.29 7.08
C PHE A 224 -6.21 -1.23 7.04
N LEU A 225 -6.47 -1.89 8.17
CA LEU A 225 -6.44 -3.36 8.23
C LEU A 225 -7.52 -4.02 7.39
N ILE A 226 -8.75 -3.49 7.38
CA ILE A 226 -9.83 -4.01 6.54
C ILE A 226 -9.47 -3.84 5.06
N LEU A 227 -8.99 -2.65 4.66
CA LEU A 227 -8.56 -2.44 3.28
C LEU A 227 -7.43 -3.39 2.89
N ASN A 228 -6.44 -3.56 3.76
CA ASN A 228 -5.31 -4.45 3.51
C ASN A 228 -5.73 -5.93 3.40
N LEU A 229 -6.73 -6.36 4.17
CA LEU A 229 -7.34 -7.69 4.03
C LEU A 229 -8.06 -7.86 2.68
N LEU A 230 -8.88 -6.88 2.29
CA LEU A 230 -9.60 -6.91 1.01
C LEU A 230 -8.64 -6.91 -0.17
N LEU A 231 -7.64 -6.02 -0.16
CA LEU A 231 -6.62 -5.97 -1.21
C LEU A 231 -5.80 -7.26 -1.23
N GLY A 232 -5.39 -7.80 -0.08
CA GLY A 232 -4.62 -9.04 0.00
C GLY A 232 -5.36 -10.24 -0.61
N VAL A 233 -6.67 -10.39 -0.36
CA VAL A 233 -7.49 -11.45 -0.98
C VAL A 233 -7.53 -11.30 -2.50
N VAL A 234 -7.74 -10.08 -3.00
CA VAL A 234 -7.75 -9.80 -4.44
C VAL A 234 -6.36 -10.06 -5.06
N THR A 235 -5.28 -9.66 -4.38
CA THR A 235 -3.89 -9.89 -4.81
C THR A 235 -3.60 -11.38 -4.94
N LEU A 236 -4.01 -12.21 -3.96
CA LEU A 236 -3.83 -13.66 -4.02
C LEU A 236 -4.63 -14.31 -5.15
N TYR A 237 -5.88 -13.88 -5.35
CA TYR A 237 -6.71 -14.36 -6.46
C TYR A 237 -6.07 -14.07 -7.82
N LEU A 238 -5.56 -12.85 -8.00
CA LEU A 238 -4.88 -12.45 -9.23
C LEU A 238 -3.54 -13.17 -9.41
N ALA A 239 -2.78 -13.38 -8.33
CA ALA A 239 -1.55 -14.17 -8.38
C ALA A 239 -1.82 -15.60 -8.84
N TRP A 240 -2.89 -16.22 -8.33
CA TRP A 240 -3.33 -17.53 -8.78
C TRP A 240 -3.73 -17.53 -10.26
N GLN A 241 -4.48 -16.54 -10.74
CA GLN A 241 -4.76 -16.45 -12.18
C GLN A 241 -3.50 -16.26 -13.01
N CYS A 242 -2.53 -15.46 -12.56
CA CYS A 242 -1.24 -15.35 -13.24
C CYS A 242 -0.52 -16.71 -13.29
N THR A 243 -0.52 -17.52 -12.22
CA THR A 243 0.14 -18.83 -12.23
C THR A 243 -0.46 -19.82 -13.22
N LYS A 244 -1.80 -19.84 -13.34
CA LYS A 244 -2.50 -20.71 -14.30
C LYS A 244 -2.16 -20.38 -15.74
N ASN A 245 -1.68 -19.18 -15.97
CA ASN A 245 -1.42 -18.61 -17.26
C ASN A 245 0.05 -18.74 -17.70
N PHE A 246 0.90 -19.37 -16.90
CA PHE A 246 2.32 -19.60 -17.20
C PHE A 246 2.51 -20.68 -18.29
N ASN A 247 3.53 -20.52 -19.13
CA ASN A 247 3.86 -21.34 -20.32
C ASN A 247 3.04 -21.09 -21.60
N ASN A 248 2.16 -20.09 -21.62
CA ASN A 248 1.39 -19.73 -22.84
C ASN A 248 2.12 -18.68 -23.73
N GLY A 249 3.45 -18.51 -23.59
CA GLY A 249 4.25 -17.62 -24.45
C GLY A 249 4.21 -16.12 -24.10
N LEU A 250 3.71 -15.76 -22.91
CA LEU A 250 3.51 -14.37 -22.48
C LEU A 250 4.83 -13.61 -22.26
N ASN A 251 5.89 -14.28 -21.78
CA ASN A 251 7.20 -13.66 -21.54
C ASN A 251 7.87 -13.10 -22.81
N ALA A 252 7.68 -13.75 -23.96
CA ALA A 252 8.27 -13.32 -25.24
C ALA A 252 7.76 -11.93 -25.69
N HIS A 253 6.57 -11.54 -25.24
CA HIS A 253 5.95 -10.25 -25.55
C HIS A 253 6.17 -9.21 -24.44
N ILE A 254 6.27 -9.62 -23.17
CA ILE A 254 6.55 -8.71 -22.05
C ILE A 254 8.01 -8.21 -22.08
N GLY A 255 8.97 -9.06 -22.44
CA GLY A 255 10.38 -8.69 -22.55
C GLY A 255 10.69 -7.66 -23.65
N LYS A 256 9.92 -7.67 -24.75
CA LYS A 256 10.08 -6.72 -25.87
C LYS A 256 9.54 -5.32 -25.58
N VAL A 257 8.61 -5.16 -24.63
CA VAL A 257 8.00 -3.86 -24.29
C VAL A 257 8.80 -3.10 -23.22
N SER A 258 9.59 -3.80 -22.40
CA SER A 258 10.37 -3.19 -21.32
C SER A 258 11.75 -2.67 -21.77
N GLY A 259 12.15 -2.93 -23.01
CA GLY A 259 13.35 -2.37 -23.61
C GLY A 259 12.98 -1.27 -24.58
N THR A 260 13.58 -0.10 -24.41
CA THR A 260 13.61 1.00 -25.37
C THR A 260 14.01 0.48 -26.74
N ASN A 261 13.02 0.12 -27.57
CA ASN A 261 13.17 -0.10 -29.00
C ASN A 261 11.76 -0.09 -29.62
N ILE A 262 11.31 1.12 -29.94
CA ILE A 262 10.28 1.36 -30.94
C ILE A 262 10.94 1.00 -32.28
N TYR A 263 10.96 -0.27 -32.63
CA TYR A 263 11.12 -0.68 -34.02
C TYR A 263 9.75 -1.07 -34.58
N PRO A 264 9.48 -0.81 -35.87
CA PRO A 264 8.31 -1.35 -36.51
C PRO A 264 8.39 -2.87 -36.42
N MET A 265 7.31 -3.55 -36.05
CA MET A 265 7.22 -4.98 -36.29
C MET A 265 7.14 -5.15 -37.82
N GLU A 266 8.29 -5.21 -38.46
CA GLU A 266 8.41 -5.87 -39.74
C GLU A 266 7.97 -7.31 -39.52
N SER A 267 6.98 -7.71 -40.31
CA SER A 267 6.35 -9.02 -40.28
C SER A 267 7.40 -10.12 -40.17
N VAL A 268 7.22 -11.02 -39.21
CA VAL A 268 7.89 -12.31 -39.21
C VAL A 268 7.52 -13.00 -40.53
N SER A 269 8.39 -12.91 -41.52
CA SER A 269 8.37 -13.71 -42.74
C SER A 269 8.76 -15.13 -42.35
N GLY A 270 7.79 -15.87 -41.81
CA GLY A 270 7.86 -17.33 -41.87
C GLY A 270 7.93 -17.75 -43.34
N PRO A 271 8.60 -18.87 -43.67
CA PRO A 271 8.72 -19.33 -45.05
C PRO A 271 7.31 -19.59 -45.59
N SER A 272 6.85 -18.71 -46.48
CA SER A 272 5.61 -18.89 -47.21
C SER A 272 5.80 -20.09 -48.13
N LYS A 273 5.26 -21.24 -47.73
CA LYS A 273 5.08 -22.37 -48.63
C LYS A 273 4.01 -21.95 -49.65
N ARG A 274 4.48 -21.37 -50.75
CA ARG A 274 3.67 -20.99 -51.91
C ARG A 274 3.13 -22.27 -52.51
N TRP A 275 1.85 -22.56 -52.29
CA TRP A 275 1.17 -23.62 -53.01
C TRP A 275 0.94 -23.12 -54.44
N SER A 276 1.75 -23.61 -55.37
CA SER A 276 1.45 -23.51 -56.79
C SER A 276 0.34 -24.50 -57.09
N ILE A 277 -0.79 -24.00 -57.60
CA ILE A 277 -1.78 -24.83 -58.27
C ILE A 277 -1.28 -24.93 -59.71
N GLU A 278 -0.73 -26.08 -60.06
CA GLU A 278 -0.84 -26.63 -61.41
C GLU A 278 -2.13 -27.45 -61.50
#